data_AF-A0A2Z2PXF1-F1
#
_entry.id   AF-A0A2Z2PXF1-F1
#
_cell.length_a   1.000
_cell.length_b   1.000
_cell.length_c   1.000
_cell.angle_alpha   90.00
_cell.angle_beta   90.00
_cell.angle_gamma   90.00
#
_symmetry.space_group_name_H-M   'P 1'
#
loop_
_entity.id
_entity.type
_entity.pdbx_description
1 polymer ?
#
loop_
_entity_poly.entity_id
_entity_poly.type
_entity_poly.pdbx_seq_one_letter_code
_entity_poly.pdbx_strand_id
1 'polypeptide(L)'
;MYVYCSFQEMRRYACERFYEGFSGKGVVISTVPPYAQGLTKETMRWWQNEVCQITNNEKNDLDAYIAFLPNTSLQNTSFSHVKIGGDTFLAPSRADPFCVEIVAVGKALFQDNGLKKAPKAGWTMALTSLLKRLV
;
A
#
# COMPACT_ATOMS: atom_id res chain seq x y z
N MET A 1 5.92 -10.87 -5.94
CA MET A 1 4.65 -10.45 -5.35
C MET A 1 4.88 -9.18 -4.56
N TYR A 2 3.85 -8.36 -4.37
CA TYR A 2 3.98 -7.04 -3.75
C TYR A 2 3.00 -6.87 -2.59
N VAL A 3 3.48 -6.29 -1.50
CA VAL A 3 2.63 -5.69 -0.45
C VAL A 3 2.86 -4.18 -0.52
N TYR A 4 1.77 -3.42 -0.51
CA TYR A 4 1.82 -1.97 -0.51
C TYR A 4 1.62 -1.45 0.90
N CYS A 5 2.38 -0.42 1.25
CA CYS A 5 2.45 0.09 2.61
C CYS A 5 2.84 1.58 2.64
N SER A 6 2.77 2.14 3.84
CA SER A 6 3.26 3.50 4.09
C SER A 6 4.78 3.59 3.91
N PHE A 7 5.29 4.80 3.68
CA PHE A 7 6.73 5.05 3.67
C PHE A 7 7.43 4.65 4.98
N GLN A 8 6.76 4.84 6.11
CA GLN A 8 7.31 4.54 7.42
C GLN A 8 7.47 3.02 7.60
N GLU A 9 6.47 2.26 7.19
CA GLU A 9 6.50 0.80 7.23
C GLU A 9 7.56 0.24 6.28
N MET A 10 7.63 0.74 5.04
CA MET A 10 8.68 0.34 4.11
C MET A 10 10.06 0.61 4.66
N ARG A 11 10.32 1.78 5.28
CA ARG A 11 11.62 2.10 5.89
C ARG A 11 12.00 1.14 7.01
N ARG A 12 11.02 0.71 7.81
CA ARG A 12 11.25 -0.30 8.84
C ARG A 12 11.72 -1.60 8.18
N TYR A 13 10.96 -2.10 7.21
CA TYR A 13 11.28 -3.37 6.54
C TYR A 13 12.50 -3.29 5.63
N ALA A 14 12.93 -2.10 5.19
CA ALA A 14 14.18 -1.92 4.47
C ALA A 14 15.42 -2.31 5.32
N CYS A 15 15.30 -2.22 6.64
CA CYS A 15 16.31 -2.64 7.60
C CYS A 15 16.13 -4.10 8.06
N GLU A 16 15.04 -4.75 7.66
CA GLU A 16 14.73 -6.14 7.98
C GLU A 16 14.98 -7.02 6.73
N ARG A 17 15.35 -8.28 6.93
CA ARG A 17 15.55 -9.23 5.81
C ARG A 17 14.24 -9.91 5.39
N PHE A 18 13.29 -9.98 6.31
CA PHE A 18 12.07 -10.77 6.16
C PHE A 18 10.85 -9.89 6.39
N TYR A 19 9.77 -10.18 5.66
CA TYR A 19 8.46 -9.61 5.89
C TYR A 19 7.59 -10.64 6.59
N GLU A 20 7.12 -10.30 7.78
CA GLU A 20 6.18 -11.11 8.56
C GLU A 20 4.75 -10.59 8.36
N GLY A 21 3.94 -11.38 7.65
CA GLY A 21 2.54 -11.08 7.41
C GLY A 21 1.63 -11.85 8.37
N PHE A 22 0.79 -11.13 9.12
CA PHE A 22 -0.33 -11.69 9.87
C PHE A 22 -1.58 -10.82 9.69
N SER A 23 -2.78 -11.43 9.60
CA SER A 23 -3.99 -10.70 9.19
C SER A 23 -4.65 -9.80 10.26
N GLY A 24 -3.91 -9.43 11.32
CA GLY A 24 -4.27 -8.28 12.17
C GLY A 24 -3.92 -6.93 11.54
N LYS A 25 -3.08 -6.91 10.48
CA LYS A 25 -2.58 -5.69 9.82
C LYS A 25 -3.23 -5.36 8.46
N GLY A 26 -4.29 -6.06 8.07
CA GLY A 26 -4.94 -5.81 6.76
C GLY A 26 -4.02 -6.03 5.54
N VAL A 27 -3.17 -7.07 5.59
CA VAL A 27 -2.19 -7.34 4.52
C VAL A 27 -2.91 -7.79 3.25
N VAL A 28 -2.62 -7.12 2.13
CA VAL A 28 -3.06 -7.54 0.79
C VAL A 28 -1.82 -7.77 -0.08
N ILE A 29 -1.70 -8.99 -0.59
CA ILE A 29 -0.64 -9.35 -1.54
C ILE A 29 -1.19 -9.19 -2.95
N SER A 30 -0.46 -8.47 -3.79
CA SER A 30 -0.83 -8.25 -5.19
C SER A 30 0.23 -8.80 -6.13
N THR A 31 -0.22 -9.30 -7.29
CA THR A 31 0.67 -9.60 -8.42
C THR A 31 0.98 -8.36 -9.26
N VAL A 32 0.28 -7.26 -9.04
CA VAL A 32 0.42 -6.02 -9.82
C VAL A 32 1.65 -5.24 -9.37
N PRO A 33 2.57 -4.90 -10.28
CA PRO A 33 3.77 -4.14 -9.94
C PRO A 33 3.48 -2.65 -9.68
N PRO A 34 4.34 -1.97 -8.89
CA PRO A 34 4.17 -0.56 -8.50
C PRO A 34 4.34 0.44 -9.66
N TYR A 35 4.66 -0.04 -10.86
CA TYR A 35 4.89 0.72 -12.09
C TYR A 35 4.01 0.20 -13.25
N ALA A 36 2.92 -0.51 -12.94
CA ALA A 36 1.97 -0.99 -13.94
C ALA A 36 1.42 0.16 -14.79
N GLN A 37 1.57 0.07 -16.11
CA GLN A 37 1.13 1.10 -17.03
C GLN A 37 -0.41 1.17 -17.07
N GLY A 38 -0.96 2.38 -17.07
CA GLY A 38 -2.42 2.61 -17.11
C GLY A 38 -3.12 2.37 -15.77
N LEU A 39 -2.37 2.00 -14.72
CA LEU A 39 -2.93 1.86 -13.38
C LEU A 39 -2.67 3.11 -12.54
N THR A 40 -3.75 3.59 -11.94
CA THR A 40 -3.73 4.77 -11.09
C THR A 40 -3.64 4.39 -9.62
N LYS A 41 -3.10 5.30 -8.80
CA LYS A 41 -3.05 5.10 -7.34
C LYS A 41 -4.44 4.91 -6.73
N GLU A 42 -5.44 5.60 -7.27
CA GLU A 42 -6.83 5.52 -6.79
C GLU A 42 -7.47 4.18 -7.14
N THR A 43 -7.26 3.70 -8.36
CA THR A 43 -7.73 2.37 -8.78
C THR A 43 -7.12 1.29 -7.91
N MET A 44 -5.80 1.33 -7.68
CA MET A 44 -5.13 0.36 -6.82
C MET A 44 -5.62 0.45 -5.37
N ARG A 45 -5.90 1.66 -4.87
CA ARG A 45 -6.46 1.86 -3.53
C ARG A 45 -7.86 1.26 -3.44
N TRP A 46 -8.69 1.46 -4.45
CA TRP A 46 -10.02 0.88 -4.51
C TRP A 46 -9.94 -0.66 -4.49
N TRP A 47 -9.10 -1.26 -5.33
CA TRP A 47 -8.86 -2.71 -5.34
C TRP A 47 -8.38 -3.26 -4.00
N GLN A 48 -7.37 -2.64 -3.38
CA GLN A 48 -6.92 -3.09 -2.07
C GLN A 48 -7.97 -2.92 -0.99
N ASN A 49 -8.77 -1.87 -1.02
CA ASN A 49 -9.84 -1.69 -0.06
C ASN A 49 -10.95 -2.75 -0.22
N GLU A 50 -11.31 -3.14 -1.44
CA GLU A 50 -12.27 -4.22 -1.65
C GLU A 50 -11.77 -5.55 -1.09
N VAL A 51 -10.48 -5.85 -1.28
CA VAL A 51 -9.85 -7.06 -0.72
C VAL A 51 -9.69 -6.95 0.80
N CYS A 52 -9.30 -5.78 1.31
CA CYS A 52 -9.19 -5.51 2.74
C CYS A 52 -10.53 -5.69 3.43
N GLN A 53 -11.66 -5.23 2.87
CA GLN A 53 -13.00 -5.41 3.50
C GLN A 53 -13.32 -6.86 3.85
N ILE A 54 -12.71 -7.84 3.18
CA ILE A 54 -12.84 -9.27 3.47
C ILE A 54 -12.13 -9.64 4.79
N THR A 55 -11.06 -8.91 5.17
CA THR A 55 -10.13 -9.28 6.25
C THR A 55 -9.90 -8.23 7.33
N ASN A 56 -9.99 -6.91 7.06
CA ASN A 56 -9.85 -5.79 7.99
C ASN A 56 -10.33 -4.44 7.39
N ASN A 57 -10.79 -3.49 8.22
CA ASN A 57 -11.28 -2.16 7.79
C ASN A 57 -10.18 -1.07 7.74
N GLU A 58 -8.91 -1.44 7.76
CA GLU A 58 -7.80 -0.49 7.69
C GLU A 58 -7.54 -0.01 6.25
N LYS A 59 -7.17 1.27 6.11
CA LYS A 59 -6.80 1.87 4.82
C LYS A 59 -5.29 1.75 4.64
N ASN A 60 -4.86 1.03 3.61
CA ASN A 60 -3.45 0.94 3.26
C ASN A 60 -2.99 2.21 2.55
N ASP A 61 -1.96 2.85 3.10
CA ASP A 61 -1.23 3.89 2.38
C ASP A 61 -0.46 3.24 1.23
N LEU A 62 -0.76 3.63 0.00
CA LEU A 62 -0.12 3.09 -1.21
C LEU A 62 1.07 3.94 -1.66
N ASP A 63 1.91 4.29 -0.69
CA ASP A 63 3.04 5.19 -0.90
C ASP A 63 4.32 4.43 -1.30
N ALA A 64 4.45 3.20 -0.81
CA ALA A 64 5.60 2.35 -0.98
C ALA A 64 5.18 0.90 -1.22
N TYR A 65 6.15 0.07 -1.56
CA TYR A 65 5.98 -1.37 -1.74
C TYR A 65 7.12 -2.15 -1.09
N ILE A 66 6.81 -3.40 -0.75
CA ILE A 66 7.73 -4.47 -0.38
C ILE A 66 7.51 -5.59 -1.38
N ALA A 67 8.57 -6.03 -2.03
CA ALA A 67 8.57 -7.12 -2.99
C ALA A 67 9.27 -8.35 -2.43
N PHE A 68 8.68 -9.50 -2.66
CA PHE A 68 9.19 -10.80 -2.23
C PHE A 68 8.84 -11.87 -3.25
N LEU A 69 9.57 -13.00 -3.17
CA LEU A 69 9.25 -14.21 -3.89
C LEU A 69 8.36 -15.12 -3.02
N PRO A 70 7.35 -15.80 -3.60
CA PRO A 70 6.58 -16.78 -2.88
C PRO A 70 7.48 -17.92 -2.40
N ASN A 71 7.31 -18.36 -1.15
CA ASN A 71 8.03 -19.47 -0.56
C ASN A 71 7.04 -20.48 0.06
N THR A 72 7.56 -21.56 0.65
CA THR A 72 6.74 -22.59 1.30
C THR A 72 5.90 -22.04 2.46
N SER A 73 6.41 -21.06 3.21
CA SER A 73 5.62 -20.42 4.28
C SER A 73 4.37 -19.76 3.72
N LEU A 74 4.49 -19.03 2.61
CA LEU A 74 3.35 -18.43 1.95
C LEU A 74 2.39 -19.50 1.42
N GLN A 75 2.89 -20.61 0.84
CA GLN A 75 2.02 -21.67 0.32
C GLN A 75 1.18 -22.39 1.39
N ASN A 76 1.67 -22.44 2.63
CA ASN A 76 0.99 -23.09 3.75
C ASN A 76 -0.04 -22.19 4.45
N THR A 77 -0.12 -20.91 4.06
CA THR A 77 -1.09 -19.97 4.61
C THR A 77 -2.42 -20.08 3.86
N SER A 78 -3.53 -20.03 4.60
CA SER A 78 -4.85 -19.94 3.98
C SER A 78 -5.08 -18.53 3.41
N PHE A 79 -5.60 -18.39 2.19
CA PHE A 79 -5.92 -17.09 1.57
C PHE A 79 -7.35 -17.01 1.06
N SER A 80 -7.93 -15.81 1.14
CA SER A 80 -9.00 -15.42 0.24
C SER A 80 -8.39 -14.91 -1.07
N HIS A 81 -8.81 -15.51 -2.19
CA HIS A 81 -8.38 -15.11 -3.52
C HIS A 81 -9.41 -14.19 -4.15
N VAL A 82 -8.97 -13.03 -4.61
CA VAL A 82 -9.84 -12.07 -5.31
C VAL A 82 -9.22 -11.75 -6.67
N LYS A 83 -10.05 -11.81 -7.71
CA LYS A 83 -9.65 -11.42 -9.07
C LYS A 83 -10.35 -10.13 -9.46
N ILE A 84 -9.60 -9.13 -9.89
CA ILE A 84 -10.13 -7.85 -10.36
C ILE A 84 -9.44 -7.49 -11.67
N GLY A 85 -10.21 -7.29 -12.75
CA GLY A 85 -9.65 -6.86 -14.05
C GLY A 85 -8.63 -7.79 -14.70
N GLY A 86 -8.50 -9.04 -14.23
CA GLY A 86 -7.49 -10.02 -14.65
C GLY A 86 -6.34 -10.20 -13.65
N ASP A 87 -6.20 -9.27 -12.70
CA ASP A 87 -5.17 -9.31 -11.67
C ASP A 87 -5.59 -10.14 -10.46
N THR A 88 -4.62 -10.69 -9.74
CA THR A 88 -4.84 -11.53 -8.56
C THR A 88 -4.39 -10.82 -7.30
N PHE A 89 -5.28 -10.82 -6.31
CA PHE A 89 -5.04 -10.34 -4.97
C PHE A 89 -5.26 -11.47 -3.97
N LEU A 90 -4.38 -11.54 -2.97
CA LEU A 90 -4.45 -12.52 -1.89
C LEU A 90 -4.63 -11.79 -0.58
N ALA A 91 -5.66 -12.16 0.17
CA ALA A 91 -5.86 -11.72 1.54
C ALA A 91 -5.54 -12.90 2.48
N PRO A 92 -4.40 -12.88 3.19
CA PRO A 92 -4.00 -13.94 4.11
C PRO A 92 -4.98 -14.08 5.28
N SER A 93 -5.19 -15.31 5.75
CA SER A 93 -6.02 -15.61 6.92
C SER A 93 -5.45 -15.06 8.22
N ARG A 94 -6.32 -14.71 9.17
CA ARG A 94 -5.99 -14.25 10.53
C ARG A 94 -5.18 -15.28 11.31
N ALA A 95 -5.42 -16.56 11.04
CA ALA A 95 -4.92 -17.68 11.84
C ALA A 95 -3.50 -18.12 11.45
N ASP A 96 -3.10 -17.90 10.19
CA ASP A 96 -1.90 -18.51 9.61
C ASP A 96 -0.89 -17.41 9.24
N PRO A 97 0.08 -17.08 10.11
CA PRO A 97 1.12 -16.12 9.76
C PRO A 97 2.03 -16.69 8.66
N PHE A 98 2.62 -15.80 7.86
CA PHE A 98 3.67 -16.16 6.91
C PHE A 98 4.89 -15.26 7.04
N CYS A 99 6.03 -15.79 6.62
CA CYS A 99 7.29 -15.08 6.59
C CYS A 99 7.97 -15.28 5.24
N VAL A 100 8.31 -14.19 4.57
CA VAL A 100 8.92 -14.20 3.22
C VAL A 100 10.17 -13.34 3.20
N GLU A 101 11.17 -13.76 2.41
CA GLU A 101 12.38 -12.97 2.22
C GLU A 101 12.07 -11.76 1.33
N ILE A 102 12.51 -10.59 1.80
CA ILE A 102 12.36 -9.33 1.07
C ILE A 102 13.43 -9.31 -0.02
N VAL A 103 12.98 -9.11 -1.26
CA VAL A 103 13.85 -8.99 -2.44
C VAL A 103 14.08 -7.53 -2.81
N ALA A 104 13.06 -6.69 -2.62
CA ALA A 104 13.19 -5.25 -2.87
C ALA A 104 12.17 -4.47 -2.05
N VAL A 105 12.48 -3.19 -1.83
CA VAL A 105 11.57 -2.19 -1.28
C VAL A 105 11.67 -0.92 -2.09
N GLY A 106 10.61 -0.13 -2.17
CA GLY A 106 10.67 1.12 -2.93
C GLY A 106 9.41 1.97 -2.89
N LYS A 107 9.46 3.09 -3.61
CA LYS A 107 8.31 3.97 -3.83
C LYS A 107 7.30 3.29 -4.75
N ALA A 108 6.01 3.38 -4.44
CA ALA A 108 4.97 3.04 -5.39
C ALA A 108 4.87 4.18 -6.43
N LEU A 109 5.02 3.85 -7.71
CA LEU A 109 5.10 4.81 -8.83
C LEU A 109 3.85 4.79 -9.71
N PHE A 110 2.70 4.45 -9.12
CA PHE A 110 1.43 4.53 -9.82
C PHE A 110 1.20 5.91 -10.39
N GLN A 111 0.49 5.97 -11.52
CA GLN A 111 0.10 7.24 -12.10
C GLN A 111 -0.76 8.00 -11.08
N ASP A 112 -0.40 9.26 -10.86
CA ASP A 112 -1.20 10.17 -10.06
C ASP A 112 -2.26 10.77 -10.99
N ASN A 113 -3.53 10.74 -10.60
CA ASN A 113 -4.65 11.18 -11.44
C ASN A 113 -4.71 12.70 -11.63
N GLY A 114 -3.64 13.42 -11.28
CA GLY A 114 -3.60 14.88 -11.31
C GLY A 114 -4.59 15.54 -10.35
N LEU A 115 -5.29 14.78 -9.50
CA LEU A 115 -6.12 15.26 -8.41
C LEU A 115 -5.22 15.83 -7.30
N LYS A 116 -4.61 16.99 -7.61
CA LYS A 116 -3.92 17.84 -6.64
C LYS A 116 -4.86 17.99 -5.45
N LYS A 117 -4.44 17.47 -4.28
CA LYS A 117 -5.09 17.82 -3.01
C LYS A 117 -5.25 19.34 -3.00
N ALA A 118 -6.49 19.81 -2.85
CA ALA A 118 -6.75 21.23 -2.68
C ALA A 118 -5.77 21.76 -1.62
N PRO A 119 -5.07 22.89 -1.89
CA PRO A 119 -4.13 23.42 -0.94
C PRO A 119 -4.85 23.61 0.39
N LYS A 120 -4.30 23.03 1.48
CA LYS A 120 -4.86 23.19 2.82
C LYS A 120 -5.03 24.70 3.06
N ALA A 121 -6.26 25.13 3.32
CA ALA A 121 -6.66 26.53 3.51
C ALA A 121 -5.91 27.29 4.64
N GLY A 122 -4.95 26.64 5.32
CA GLY A 122 -4.12 27.26 6.35
C GLY A 122 -2.96 28.11 5.82
N TRP A 123 -2.52 27.94 4.57
CA TRP A 123 -1.37 28.72 4.04
C TRP A 123 -1.78 30.09 3.49
N THR A 124 -3.01 30.24 3.00
CA THR A 124 -3.54 31.52 2.50
C THR A 124 -3.81 32.53 3.62
N MET A 125 -4.10 32.07 4.85
CA MET A 125 -4.27 32.96 6.00
C MET A 125 -2.95 33.53 6.55
N ALA A 126 -1.84 32.80 6.41
CA ALA A 126 -0.53 33.29 6.88
C ALA A 126 0.01 34.43 5.99
N LEU A 127 -0.16 34.32 4.67
CA LEU A 127 0.27 35.34 3.71
C LEU A 127 -0.53 36.64 3.82
N THR A 128 -1.84 36.54 4.08
CA THR A 128 -2.70 37.73 4.25
C THR A 128 -2.48 38.44 5.59
N SER A 129 -2.05 37.75 6.64
CA SER A 129 -1.73 38.37 7.93
C SER A 129 -0.38 39.11 7.92
N LEU A 130 0.61 38.60 7.18
CA LEU A 130 1.91 39.26 7.00
C LEU A 130 1.80 40.55 6.17
N LEU A 131 0.96 40.56 5.13
CA LEU A 131 0.71 41.75 4.31
C LEU A 131 -0.02 42.87 5.06
N LYS A 132 -0.89 42.54 6.03
CA LYS A 132 -1.58 43.54 6.87
C LYS A 132 -0.71 44.15 7.97
N ARG A 133 0.48 43.59 8.25
CA ARG A 133 1.43 44.14 9.23
C ARG A 133 2.51 45.03 8.61
N LEU A 134 2.51 45.17 7.29
CA LEU A 134 3.46 45.96 6.51
C LEU A 134 2.84 47.24 5.91
N VAL A 135 1.64 47.62 6.34
CA VAL A 135 0.95 48.89 6.03
C VAL A 135 0.68 49.63 7.33
#